data_AF-B8I4M2-F1
#
_entry.id   AF-B8I4M2-F1
#
_cell.length_a   1.000
_cell.length_b   1.000
_cell.length_c   1.000
_cell.angle_alpha   90.00
_cell.angle_beta   90.00
_cell.angle_gamma   90.00
#
_symmetry.space_group_name_H-M   'P 1'
#
loop_
_entity.id
_entity.type
_entity.pdbx_description
1 polymer ?
#
loop_
_entity_poly.entity_id
_entity_poly.type
_entity_poly.pdbx_seq_one_letter_code
_entity_poly.pdbx_strand_id
1 'polypeptide(L)'
;MNKKIVVIVTITILIAIAGIKYFKLLDMPVHKNINKEDVLSIESWSDTHGITEIKDPVLFDNIVTWFNNSSDIRENPEFAGTTPAVGINIKLKSGKGISILEGAIDFEVQRNDVRDKNVSYFAKQKDIAKYLDNLFTGVK
;
A
#
# COMPACT_ATOMS: atom_id res chain seq x y z
N MET A 1 35.44 -30.29 24.13
CA MET A 1 34.18 -30.12 23.37
C MET A 1 34.43 -30.54 21.93
N ASN A 2 33.74 -31.57 21.43
CA ASN A 2 34.01 -32.10 20.08
C ASN A 2 33.72 -31.03 19.03
N LYS A 3 34.69 -30.72 18.16
CA LYS A 3 34.53 -29.72 17.08
C LYS A 3 33.25 -29.93 16.25
N LYS A 4 32.83 -31.18 16.08
CA LYS A 4 31.57 -31.56 15.41
C LYS A 4 30.31 -31.04 16.14
N ILE A 5 30.29 -31.07 17.47
CA ILE A 5 29.16 -30.58 18.28
C ILE A 5 29.04 -29.07 18.13
N VAL A 6 30.16 -28.35 18.16
CA VAL A 6 30.19 -26.89 17.98
C VAL A 6 29.63 -26.49 16.61
N VAL A 7 30.04 -27.18 15.54
CA VAL A 7 29.55 -26.91 14.18
C VAL A 7 28.05 -27.13 14.06
N ILE A 8 27.52 -28.23 14.62
CA ILE A 8 26.08 -28.54 14.59
C ILE A 8 25.29 -27.44 15.30
N VAL A 9 25.69 -27.06 16.52
CA VAL A 9 25.02 -26.02 17.29
C VAL A 9 25.02 -24.68 16.54
N THR A 10 26.14 -24.30 15.94
CA THR A 10 26.23 -23.06 15.16
C THR A 10 25.31 -23.06 13.94
N ILE A 11 25.24 -24.17 13.20
CA ILE A 11 24.34 -24.30 12.04
C ILE A 11 22.87 -24.23 12.48
N THR A 12 22.50 -24.92 13.56
CA THR A 12 21.12 -24.87 14.08
C THR A 12 20.72 -23.46 14.50
N ILE A 13 21.62 -22.72 15.15
CA ILE A 13 21.40 -21.31 15.51
C ILE A 13 21.22 -20.44 14.27
N LEU A 14 22.04 -20.61 13.24
CA LEU A 14 21.93 -19.85 11.99
C LEU A 14 20.61 -20.12 11.26
N ILE A 15 20.18 -21.38 11.20
CA ILE A 15 18.88 -21.77 10.63
C ILE A 15 17.73 -21.17 11.44
N ALA A 16 17.80 -21.21 12.77
CA ALA A 16 16.78 -20.62 13.63
C ALA A 16 16.67 -19.09 13.44
N ILE A 17 17.80 -18.38 13.36
CA ILE A 17 17.82 -16.92 13.11
C ILE A 17 17.25 -16.60 11.73
N ALA A 18 17.63 -17.37 10.70
CA ALA A 18 17.09 -17.20 9.35
C ALA A 18 15.58 -17.45 9.30
N GLY A 19 15.10 -18.52 9.97
CA GLY A 19 13.68 -18.83 10.09
C GLY A 19 12.89 -17.71 10.77
N ILE A 20 13.37 -17.20 11.91
CA ILE A 20 12.72 -16.10 12.64
C ILE A 20 12.60 -14.84 11.77
N LYS A 21 13.68 -14.49 11.03
CA LYS A 21 13.63 -13.34 10.11
C LYS A 21 12.61 -13.55 9.00
N TYR A 22 12.55 -14.75 8.43
CA TYR A 22 11.61 -15.09 7.36
C TYR A 22 10.14 -15.03 7.82
N PHE A 23 9.82 -15.59 9.00
CA PHE A 23 8.45 -15.55 9.53
C PHE A 23 8.00 -14.12 9.88
N LYS A 24 8.87 -13.28 10.45
CA LYS A 24 8.53 -11.87 10.73
C LYS A 24 8.16 -11.07 9.49
N LEU A 25 8.77 -11.37 8.34
CA LEU A 25 8.47 -10.70 7.06
C LEU A 25 7.06 -11.05 6.54
N LEU A 26 6.58 -12.26 6.80
CA LEU A 26 5.25 -12.72 6.39
C LEU A 26 4.13 -12.17 7.29
N ASP A 27 4.44 -11.87 8.54
CA ASP A 27 3.48 -11.40 9.55
C ASP A 27 3.27 -9.87 9.52
N MET A 28 3.99 -9.14 8.66
CA MET A 28 3.79 -7.70 8.51
C MET A 28 2.46 -7.44 7.79
N PRO A 29 1.58 -6.57 8.31
CA PRO A 29 0.29 -6.32 7.67
C PRO A 29 0.49 -5.68 6.28
N VAL A 30 -0.32 -6.10 5.30
CA VAL A 30 -0.32 -5.47 3.97
C VAL A 30 -0.82 -4.03 4.02
N HIS A 31 -1.73 -3.72 4.93
CA HIS A 31 -2.20 -2.37 5.19
C HIS A 31 -1.52 -1.79 6.43
N LYS A 32 -1.07 -0.54 6.31
CA LYS A 32 -0.45 0.23 7.38
C LYS A 32 -0.80 1.69 7.19
N ASN A 33 -1.33 2.31 8.23
CA ASN A 33 -1.67 3.71 8.23
C ASN A 33 -0.44 4.58 7.92
N ILE A 34 -0.68 5.71 7.27
CA ILE A 34 0.32 6.74 6.98
C ILE A 34 0.03 8.00 7.78
N ASN A 35 1.07 8.71 8.19
CA ASN A 35 0.93 10.05 8.76
C ASN A 35 1.03 11.08 7.64
N LYS A 36 0.29 12.19 7.74
CA LYS A 36 0.31 13.22 6.70
C LYS A 36 1.69 13.86 6.57
N GLU A 37 2.44 13.94 7.67
CA GLU A 37 3.76 14.52 7.74
C GLU A 37 4.78 13.71 6.93
N ASP A 38 4.50 12.43 6.68
CA ASP A 38 5.35 11.53 5.90
C ASP A 38 4.99 11.54 4.40
N VAL A 39 3.88 12.18 4.03
CA VAL A 39 3.44 12.32 2.64
C VAL A 39 4.18 13.51 1.99
N LEU A 40 4.75 13.26 0.82
CA LEU A 40 5.41 14.26 -0.02
C LEU A 40 4.40 14.93 -0.95
N SER A 41 3.60 14.15 -1.66
CA SER A 41 2.55 14.65 -2.54
C SER A 41 1.46 13.59 -2.76
N ILE A 42 0.28 14.05 -3.17
CA ILE A 42 -0.83 13.21 -3.61
C ILE A 42 -1.21 13.63 -5.02
N GLU A 43 -1.34 12.67 -5.91
CA GLU A 43 -1.68 12.87 -7.31
C GLU A 43 -2.89 12.02 -7.66
N SER A 44 -3.91 12.60 -8.27
CA SER A 44 -4.98 11.86 -8.93
C SER A 44 -4.63 11.66 -10.39
N TRP A 45 -4.95 10.51 -10.96
CA TRP A 45 -4.76 10.26 -12.38
C TRP A 45 -5.95 9.55 -13.01
N SER A 46 -6.16 9.84 -14.28
CA SER A 46 -7.21 9.26 -15.11
C SER A 46 -6.68 9.06 -16.53
N ASP A 47 -7.10 8.00 -17.19
CA ASP A 47 -6.76 7.75 -18.59
C ASP A 47 -7.19 8.90 -19.53
N THR A 48 -8.22 9.67 -19.16
CA THR A 48 -8.74 10.78 -19.97
C THR A 48 -8.20 12.15 -19.56
N HIS A 49 -7.81 12.34 -18.30
CA HIS A 49 -7.41 13.66 -17.77
C HIS A 49 -5.93 13.76 -17.38
N GLY A 50 -5.16 12.68 -17.53
CA GLY A 50 -3.76 12.63 -17.14
C GLY A 50 -3.58 12.73 -15.62
N ILE A 51 -2.40 13.18 -15.18
CA ILE A 51 -2.03 13.28 -13.77
C ILE A 51 -2.22 14.71 -13.28
N THR A 52 -2.90 14.87 -12.14
CA THR A 52 -3.09 16.15 -11.46
C THR A 52 -2.65 16.05 -10.00
N GLU A 53 -1.79 16.97 -9.56
CA GLU A 53 -1.37 17.07 -8.16
C GLU A 53 -2.46 17.74 -7.31
N ILE A 54 -2.75 17.16 -6.15
CA ILE A 54 -3.72 17.66 -5.19
C ILE A 54 -3.04 18.68 -4.26
N LYS A 55 -3.36 19.96 -4.47
CA LYS A 55 -2.81 21.09 -3.70
C LYS A 55 -3.75 21.61 -2.60
N ASP A 56 -5.02 21.23 -2.63
CA ASP A 56 -5.99 21.60 -1.61
C ASP A 56 -5.67 20.86 -0.29
N PRO A 57 -5.34 21.58 0.81
CA PRO A 57 -4.97 20.94 2.08
C PRO A 57 -6.10 20.13 2.73
N VAL A 58 -7.36 20.56 2.56
CA VAL A 58 -8.52 19.85 3.10
C VAL A 58 -8.71 18.54 2.34
N LEU A 59 -8.58 18.59 1.02
CA LEU A 59 -8.67 17.42 0.16
C LEU A 59 -7.54 16.42 0.45
N PHE A 60 -6.33 16.93 0.66
CA PHE A 60 -5.18 16.15 1.06
C PHE A 60 -5.42 15.40 2.38
N ASP A 61 -5.85 16.11 3.43
CA ASP A 61 -6.11 15.52 4.75
C ASP A 61 -7.27 14.49 4.68
N ASN A 62 -8.28 14.74 3.84
CA ASN A 62 -9.37 13.81 3.60
C ASN A 62 -8.88 12.51 2.95
N ILE A 63 -7.96 12.56 1.98
CA ILE A 63 -7.42 11.35 1.33
C ILE A 63 -6.60 10.51 2.31
N VAL A 64 -5.76 11.16 3.13
CA VAL A 64 -4.97 10.45 4.16
C VAL A 64 -5.88 9.79 5.18
N THR A 65 -6.88 10.54 5.68
CA THR A 65 -7.87 10.03 6.63
C THR A 65 -8.67 8.89 6.02
N TRP A 66 -9.07 9.04 4.75
CA TRP A 66 -9.76 8.02 3.99
C TRP A 66 -8.94 6.74 3.94
N PHE A 67 -7.69 6.82 3.49
CA PHE A 67 -6.80 5.66 3.36
C PHE A 67 -6.63 4.92 4.69
N ASN A 68 -6.44 5.66 5.79
CA ASN A 68 -6.25 5.11 7.12
C ASN A 68 -7.50 4.45 7.73
N ASN A 69 -8.68 4.73 7.18
CA ASN A 69 -9.97 4.18 7.63
C ASN A 69 -10.49 3.03 6.75
N SER A 70 -9.66 2.53 5.83
CA SER A 70 -9.98 1.37 5.01
C SER A 70 -10.22 0.11 5.84
N SER A 71 -11.17 -0.70 5.39
CA SER A 71 -11.62 -1.91 6.09
C SER A 71 -11.64 -3.11 5.15
N ASP A 72 -11.92 -4.31 5.69
CA ASP A 72 -12.01 -5.55 4.90
C ASP A 72 -10.78 -5.77 4.01
N ILE A 73 -9.61 -5.72 4.64
CA ILE A 73 -8.31 -5.84 3.97
C ILE A 73 -8.07 -7.29 3.56
N ARG A 74 -7.96 -7.54 2.26
CA ARG A 74 -7.77 -8.88 1.69
C ARG A 74 -6.58 -8.87 0.75
N GLU A 75 -5.57 -9.70 1.01
CA GLU A 75 -4.38 -9.75 0.14
C GLU A 75 -4.76 -10.09 -1.31
N ASN A 76 -4.07 -9.46 -2.26
CA ASN A 76 -4.27 -9.68 -3.69
C ASN A 76 -2.91 -9.88 -4.39
N PRO A 77 -2.26 -11.05 -4.22
CA PRO A 77 -0.92 -11.28 -4.75
C PRO A 77 -0.87 -11.31 -6.28
N GLU A 78 -1.99 -11.52 -6.95
CA GLU A 78 -2.08 -11.65 -8.41
C GLU A 78 -2.35 -10.32 -9.13
N PHE A 79 -2.58 -9.24 -8.37
CA PHE A 79 -3.09 -7.95 -8.87
C PHE A 79 -4.48 -8.09 -9.52
N ALA A 80 -5.29 -7.03 -9.53
CA ALA A 80 -6.49 -7.07 -10.37
C ALA A 80 -6.01 -7.01 -11.83
N GLY A 81 -6.22 -8.09 -12.58
CA GLY A 81 -5.85 -8.17 -14.00
C GLY A 81 -6.61 -7.19 -14.92
N THR A 82 -7.33 -6.23 -14.35
CA THR A 82 -8.04 -5.14 -15.03
C THR A 82 -7.22 -3.86 -14.92
N THR A 83 -6.86 -3.26 -16.06
CA THR A 83 -6.24 -1.93 -16.08
C THR A 83 -7.24 -0.91 -15.51
N PRO A 84 -6.93 -0.24 -14.38
CA PRO A 84 -7.82 0.76 -13.81
C PRO A 84 -7.84 2.02 -14.66
N ALA A 85 -9.00 2.62 -14.86
CA ALA A 85 -9.16 3.85 -15.64
C ALA A 85 -8.86 5.12 -14.84
N VAL A 86 -8.90 5.01 -13.50
CA VAL A 86 -8.65 6.09 -12.55
C VAL A 86 -7.94 5.58 -11.30
N GLY A 87 -7.19 6.47 -10.65
CA GLY A 87 -6.53 6.16 -9.39
C GLY A 87 -5.92 7.37 -8.69
N ILE A 88 -5.36 7.11 -7.50
CA ILE A 88 -4.61 8.07 -6.68
C ILE A 88 -3.24 7.49 -6.39
N ASN A 89 -2.20 8.30 -6.54
CA ASN A 89 -0.84 7.99 -6.12
C ASN A 89 -0.46 8.88 -4.94
N ILE A 90 -0.05 8.27 -3.84
CA ILE A 90 0.50 8.94 -2.67
C ILE A 90 2.01 8.68 -2.68
N LYS A 91 2.80 9.75 -2.81
CA LYS A 91 4.26 9.69 -2.75
C LYS A 91 4.69 10.01 -1.32
N LEU A 92 5.49 9.14 -0.72
CA LEU A 92 6.03 9.34 0.63
C LEU A 92 7.41 10.01 0.55
N LYS A 93 7.77 10.77 1.59
CA LYS A 93 9.09 11.41 1.72
C LYS A 93 10.25 10.40 1.73
N SER A 94 9.98 9.14 2.07
CA SER A 94 10.92 8.02 1.98
C SER A 94 11.27 7.61 0.54
N GLY A 95 10.61 8.18 -0.47
CA GLY A 95 10.72 7.78 -1.88
C GLY A 95 9.87 6.57 -2.24
N LYS A 96 9.09 6.05 -1.29
CA LYS A 96 8.13 4.95 -1.51
C LYS A 96 6.77 5.48 -1.96
N GLY A 97 5.96 4.62 -2.57
CA GLY A 97 4.67 4.98 -3.16
C GLY A 97 3.55 4.06 -2.73
N ILE A 98 2.35 4.62 -2.69
CA ILE A 98 1.08 3.91 -2.51
C ILE A 98 0.18 4.31 -3.68
N SER A 99 -0.31 3.34 -4.43
CA SER A 99 -1.27 3.52 -5.51
C SER A 99 -2.60 2.92 -5.08
N ILE A 100 -3.65 3.73 -5.12
CA ILE A 100 -5.04 3.34 -4.87
C ILE A 100 -5.73 3.35 -6.22
N LEU A 101 -6.24 2.19 -6.62
CA LEU A 101 -6.77 1.93 -7.93
C LEU A 101 -8.25 1.62 -7.79
N GLU A 102 -9.07 2.15 -8.70
CA GLU A 102 -10.44 1.69 -8.81
C GLU A 102 -10.47 0.20 -9.15
N GLY A 103 -11.07 -0.60 -8.28
CA GLY A 103 -11.42 -1.98 -8.57
C GLY A 103 -12.94 -2.13 -8.62
N ALA A 104 -13.41 -3.19 -9.28
CA ALA A 104 -14.83 -3.34 -9.63
C ALA A 104 -15.80 -3.22 -8.43
N ILE A 105 -15.43 -3.77 -7.26
CA ILE A 105 -16.27 -3.76 -6.04
C ILE A 105 -15.50 -3.14 -4.85
N ASP A 106 -14.21 -3.47 -4.75
CA ASP A 106 -13.28 -2.97 -3.75
C ASP A 106 -12.11 -2.28 -4.44
N PHE A 107 -11.39 -1.42 -3.72
CA PHE A 107 -10.22 -0.73 -4.25
C PHE A 107 -9.01 -1.63 -4.16
N GLU A 108 -8.20 -1.64 -5.21
CA GLU A 108 -6.89 -2.27 -5.13
C GLU A 108 -5.88 -1.24 -4.64
N VAL A 109 -5.15 -1.59 -3.58
CA VAL A 109 -4.04 -0.80 -3.08
C VAL A 109 -2.74 -1.53 -3.35
N GLN A 110 -1.84 -0.86 -4.06
CA GLN A 110 -0.49 -1.32 -4.30
C GLN A 110 0.50 -0.43 -3.55
N ARG A 111 1.43 -1.02 -2.81
CA ARG A 111 2.42 -0.23 -2.03
C ARG A 111 3.73 -0.97 -1.85
N ASN A 112 4.80 -0.21 -1.60
CA ASN A 112 6.16 -0.74 -1.50
C ASN A 112 6.96 -0.23 -0.29
N ASP A 113 6.26 0.28 0.71
CA ASP A 113 6.80 0.87 1.95
C ASP A 113 6.65 -0.03 3.19
N VAL A 114 5.84 -1.09 3.12
CA VAL A 114 5.56 -1.97 4.27
C VAL A 114 6.35 -3.28 4.28
N ARG A 115 6.67 -3.83 3.11
CA ARG A 115 7.44 -5.05 2.94
C ARG A 115 8.55 -4.79 1.90
N ASP A 116 9.57 -5.65 1.87
CA ASP A 116 10.68 -5.53 0.90
C ASP A 116 10.22 -5.67 -0.56
N LYS A 117 9.10 -6.36 -0.78
CA LYS A 117 8.45 -6.52 -2.07
C LYS A 117 7.22 -5.64 -2.14
N ASN A 118 6.85 -5.24 -3.35
CA ASN A 118 5.56 -4.61 -3.62
C ASN A 118 4.46 -5.55 -3.16
N VAL A 119 3.49 -5.02 -2.42
CA VAL A 119 2.29 -5.74 -2.00
C VAL A 119 1.09 -5.12 -2.68
N SER A 120 0.12 -5.96 -3.02
CA SER A 120 -1.20 -5.56 -3.46
C SER A 120 -2.27 -6.20 -2.56
N TYR A 121 -3.33 -5.46 -2.28
CA TYR A 121 -4.48 -5.93 -1.50
C TYR A 121 -5.74 -5.17 -1.88
N PHE A 122 -6.89 -5.83 -1.72
CA PHE A 122 -8.18 -5.18 -1.76
C PHE A 122 -8.49 -4.53 -0.41
N ALA A 123 -9.09 -3.35 -0.49
CA ALA A 123 -9.58 -2.61 0.65
C ALA A 123 -10.96 -2.04 0.34
N LYS A 124 -11.87 -2.18 1.29
CA LYS A 124 -13.23 -1.67 1.17
C LYS A 124 -13.35 -0.31 1.84
N GLN A 125 -13.98 0.61 1.13
CA GLN A 125 -14.46 1.85 1.72
C GLN A 125 -15.77 2.29 1.10
N LYS A 126 -16.69 2.74 1.95
CA LYS A 126 -17.86 3.50 1.48
C LYS A 126 -17.34 4.77 0.79
N ASP A 127 -17.78 5.00 -0.44
CA ASP A 127 -17.81 6.32 -1.10
C ASP A 127 -16.60 6.80 -1.93
N ILE A 128 -15.48 6.06 -2.06
CA ILE A 128 -14.36 6.58 -2.88
C ILE A 128 -14.58 6.49 -4.40
N ALA A 129 -15.38 5.55 -4.92
CA ALA A 129 -15.72 5.54 -6.35
C ALA A 129 -16.36 6.88 -6.75
N LYS A 130 -17.32 7.34 -5.94
CA LYS A 130 -17.95 8.66 -6.09
C LYS A 130 -16.95 9.81 -5.91
N TYR A 131 -16.00 9.66 -4.99
CA TYR A 131 -14.95 10.65 -4.78
C TYR A 131 -13.99 10.76 -5.97
N LEU A 132 -13.57 9.63 -6.56
CA LEU A 132 -12.76 9.58 -7.77
C LEU A 132 -13.52 10.18 -8.95
N ASP A 133 -14.79 9.82 -9.14
CA ASP A 133 -15.65 10.43 -10.16
C ASP A 133 -15.79 11.95 -9.98
N ASN A 134 -16.01 12.43 -8.76
CA ASN A 134 -16.13 13.86 -8.47
C ASN A 134 -14.81 14.62 -8.70
N LEU A 135 -13.66 14.00 -8.43
CA LEU A 135 -12.35 14.59 -8.69
C LEU A 135 -12.13 14.88 -10.18
N PHE A 136 -12.63 14.01 -11.08
CA PHE A 136 -12.42 14.14 -12.53
C PHE A 136 -13.55 14.88 -13.25
N THR A 137 -14.77 14.86 -12.71
CA THR A 137 -15.90 15.58 -13.32
C THR A 137 -15.96 17.06 -12.94
N GLY A 138 -15.16 17.50 -11.95
CA GLY A 138 -15.13 18.89 -11.50
C GLY A 138 -16.43 19.37 -10.85
N VAL A 139 -17.35 18.45 -10.53
CA VAL A 139 -18.64 18.77 -9.92
C VAL A 139 -18.42 18.97 -8.41
N LYS A 140 -18.49 20.23 -7.98
CA LYS A 140 -18.58 20.63 -6.57
C LYS A 140 -19.96 20.32 -5.99
#